data_AF-A0A0S8GX21-F1
#
_entry.id   AF-A0A0S8GX21-F1
#
_cell.length_a   1.000
_cell.length_b   1.000
_cell.length_c   1.000
_cell.angle_alpha   90.00
_cell.angle_beta   90.00
_cell.angle_gamma   90.00
#
_symmetry.space_group_name_H-M   'P 1'
#
loop_
_entity.id
_entity.type
_entity.pdbx_description
1 polymer ?
#
loop_
_entity_poly.entity_id
_entity_poly.type
_entity_poly.pdbx_seq_one_letter_code
_entity_poly.pdbx_strand_id
1 'polypeptide(L)'
;MKQGGFISHLRRLKRKKEPRFGVSDSIYYHMTSEYGDVLQNVEFALVSAWRHDPEIDDRLVAAALKAAINGAVPANQIAADLVDSLAGVRQFRGDISDNLWTDGLKVVLNSVHNHSNLRPGNRGYLNFAGSFIV
;
A
#
# COMPACT_ATOMS: atom_id res chain seq x y z
N MET A 1 0.45 61.22 10.15
CA MET A 1 -0.61 60.31 9.65
C MET A 1 0.05 59.07 9.08
N LYS A 2 -0.12 57.91 9.72
CA LYS A 2 0.30 56.61 9.20
C LYS A 2 -0.97 55.77 8.99
N GLN A 3 -1.22 55.36 7.76
CA GLN A 3 -2.12 54.24 7.41
C GLN A 3 -1.32 53.43 6.39
N GLY A 4 -0.99 52.16 6.58
CA GLY A 4 -1.74 51.10 7.24
C GLY A 4 -1.96 50.03 6.18
N GLY A 5 -0.89 49.33 5.79
CA GLY A 5 -0.92 48.32 4.72
C GLY A 5 -1.78 47.14 5.10
N PHE A 6 -2.83 46.89 4.31
CA PHE A 6 -3.64 45.68 4.37
C PHE A 6 -2.83 44.50 3.80
N ILE A 7 -2.06 43.82 4.65
CA ILE A 7 -1.56 42.48 4.32
C ILE A 7 -2.68 41.50 4.63
N SER A 8 -3.36 41.04 3.58
CA SER A 8 -4.38 40.00 3.66
C SER A 8 -3.77 38.74 4.28
N HIS A 9 -4.22 38.43 5.48
CA HIS A 9 -3.96 37.21 6.23
C HIS A 9 -4.65 36.00 5.57
N LEU A 10 -4.26 35.67 4.34
CA LEU A 10 -4.49 34.33 3.81
C LEU A 10 -3.48 33.40 4.50
N ARG A 11 -3.80 33.05 5.75
CA ARG A 11 -3.30 31.84 6.41
C ARG A 11 -3.57 30.70 5.43
N ARG A 12 -2.51 30.33 4.70
CA ARG A 12 -2.40 29.09 3.96
C ARG A 12 -2.62 27.98 4.97
N LEU A 13 -3.88 27.57 5.15
CA LEU A 13 -4.24 26.34 5.83
C LEU A 13 -3.53 25.24 5.05
N LYS A 14 -2.33 24.86 5.50
CA LYS A 14 -1.73 23.57 5.17
C LYS A 14 -2.76 22.56 5.65
N ARG A 15 -3.69 22.17 4.78
CA ARG A 15 -4.59 21.06 5.01
C ARG A 15 -3.66 19.88 5.30
N LYS A 16 -3.53 19.51 6.58
CA LYS A 16 -2.81 18.29 6.96
C LYS A 16 -3.49 17.18 6.17
N LYS A 17 -2.78 16.63 5.19
CA LYS A 17 -3.29 15.52 4.39
C LYS A 17 -3.42 14.38 5.38
N GLU A 18 -4.66 13.97 5.67
CA GLU A 18 -4.86 12.86 6.60
C GLU A 18 -4.14 11.63 6.06
N PRO A 19 -3.42 10.90 6.92
CA PRO A 19 -2.67 9.73 6.50
C PRO A 19 -3.63 8.68 5.93
N ARG A 20 -3.47 8.36 4.65
CA ARG A 20 -4.29 7.34 3.98
C ARG A 20 -3.92 5.97 4.56
N PHE A 21 -4.90 5.22 5.04
CA PHE A 21 -4.71 3.91 5.71
C PHE A 21 -3.78 3.95 6.94
N GLY A 22 -3.63 5.11 7.58
CA GLY A 22 -2.74 5.28 8.72
C GLY A 22 -1.25 5.43 8.35
N VAL A 23 -0.91 5.49 7.06
CA VAL A 23 0.46 5.73 6.61
C VAL A 23 0.79 7.22 6.72
N SER A 24 1.54 7.59 7.75
CA SER A 24 2.15 8.92 7.86
C SER A 24 3.38 9.04 6.97
N ASP A 25 3.82 10.27 6.69
CA ASP A 25 5.08 10.52 5.97
C ASP A 25 6.28 9.84 6.66
N SER A 26 6.25 9.78 8.00
CA SER A 26 7.29 9.10 8.79
C SER A 26 7.28 7.59 8.58
N ILE A 27 6.10 6.95 8.57
CA ILE A 27 5.97 5.50 8.32
C ILE A 27 6.42 5.20 6.89
N TYR A 28 5.94 5.98 5.93
CA TYR A 28 6.33 5.83 4.54
C TYR A 28 7.85 5.91 4.38
N TYR A 29 8.47 6.97 4.92
CA TYR A 29 9.91 7.16 4.81
C TYR A 29 10.67 6.01 5.46
N HIS A 30 10.36 5.68 6.72
CA HIS A 30 11.01 4.60 7.45
C HIS A 30 10.93 3.25 6.71
N MET A 31 9.74 2.87 6.21
CA MET A 31 9.59 1.63 5.45
C MET A 31 10.38 1.64 4.15
N THR A 32 10.35 2.75 3.40
CA THR A 32 11.07 2.83 2.11
C THR A 32 12.58 2.99 2.25
N SER A 33 13.09 3.53 3.36
CA SER A 33 14.53 3.74 3.58
C SER A 33 15.22 2.58 4.29
N GLU A 34 14.53 1.89 5.20
CA GLU A 34 15.15 0.87 6.07
C GLU A 34 14.60 -0.54 5.83
N TYR A 35 13.36 -0.67 5.33
CA TYR A 35 12.67 -1.95 5.16
C TYR A 35 12.17 -2.14 3.72
N GLY A 36 12.93 -1.63 2.76
CA GLY A 36 12.60 -1.74 1.33
C GLY A 36 12.52 -3.19 0.85
N ASP A 37 13.29 -4.08 1.48
CA ASP A 37 13.25 -5.53 1.27
C ASP A 37 11.90 -6.15 1.65
N VAL A 38 11.29 -5.72 2.78
CA VAL A 38 9.95 -6.16 3.20
C VAL A 38 8.92 -5.75 2.14
N LEU A 39 8.99 -4.49 1.68
CA LEU A 39 8.09 -3.99 0.64
C LEU A 39 8.27 -4.81 -0.63
N GLN A 40 9.50 -5.02 -1.09
CA GLN A 40 9.80 -5.83 -2.26
C GLN A 40 9.30 -7.28 -2.14
N ASN A 41 9.42 -7.92 -0.97
CA ASN A 41 8.90 -9.28 -0.78
C ASN A 41 7.38 -9.34 -0.94
N VAL A 42 6.67 -8.35 -0.38
CA VAL A 42 5.21 -8.22 -0.53
C VAL A 42 4.84 -7.99 -2.00
N GLU A 43 5.49 -7.02 -2.66
CA GLU A 43 5.21 -6.69 -4.06
C GLU A 43 5.55 -7.86 -5.00
N PHE A 44 6.64 -8.58 -4.73
CA PHE A 44 7.03 -9.78 -5.47
C PHE A 44 5.96 -10.87 -5.36
N ALA A 45 5.41 -11.13 -4.18
CA ALA A 45 4.34 -12.11 -4.00
C ALA A 45 3.08 -11.72 -4.80
N LEU A 46 2.67 -10.45 -4.74
CA LEU A 46 1.49 -9.96 -5.46
C LEU A 46 1.66 -10.02 -6.98
N VAL A 47 2.81 -9.55 -7.49
CA VAL A 47 3.12 -9.55 -8.93
C VAL A 47 3.30 -10.99 -9.43
N SER A 48 3.97 -11.84 -8.67
CA SER A 48 4.12 -13.26 -9.02
C SER A 48 2.78 -13.95 -9.11
N ALA A 49 1.89 -13.76 -8.14
CA ALA A 49 0.54 -14.31 -8.20
C ALA A 49 -0.20 -13.84 -9.46
N TRP A 50 -0.18 -12.55 -9.76
CA TRP A 50 -0.82 -12.00 -10.97
C TRP A 50 -0.22 -12.53 -12.28
N ARG A 51 1.09 -12.76 -12.34
CA ARG A 51 1.73 -13.35 -13.52
C ARG A 51 1.29 -14.80 -13.77
N HIS A 52 0.92 -15.53 -12.72
CA HIS A 52 0.39 -16.89 -12.84
C HIS A 52 -1.12 -16.92 -13.06
N ASP A 53 -1.85 -15.95 -12.49
CA ASP A 53 -3.29 -15.80 -12.65
C ASP A 53 -3.65 -14.39 -13.18
N PRO A 54 -3.91 -14.26 -14.49
CA PRO A 54 -4.31 -13.01 -15.10
C PRO A 54 -5.65 -12.48 -14.60
N GLU A 55 -6.50 -13.26 -13.92
CA GLU A 55 -7.76 -12.77 -13.34
C GLU A 55 -7.54 -11.80 -12.18
N ILE A 56 -6.33 -11.79 -11.60
CA ILE A 56 -5.96 -10.86 -10.54
C ILE A 56 -5.93 -9.42 -11.08
N ASP A 57 -6.70 -8.56 -10.41
CA ASP A 57 -6.76 -7.12 -10.62
C ASP A 57 -6.40 -6.36 -9.34
N ASP A 58 -6.16 -5.05 -9.45
CA ASP A 58 -5.74 -4.22 -8.32
C ASP A 58 -6.82 -4.14 -7.22
N ARG A 59 -8.10 -4.39 -7.55
CA ARG A 59 -9.19 -4.44 -6.56
C ARG A 59 -9.05 -5.69 -5.69
N LEU A 60 -8.72 -6.84 -6.27
CA LEU A 60 -8.42 -8.07 -5.53
C LEU A 60 -7.17 -7.92 -4.68
N VAL A 61 -6.12 -7.29 -5.20
CA VAL A 61 -4.91 -6.95 -4.42
C VAL A 61 -5.25 -6.07 -3.22
N ALA A 62 -6.03 -4.99 -3.43
CA ALA A 62 -6.46 -4.11 -2.36
C ALA A 62 -7.33 -4.83 -1.32
N ALA A 63 -8.17 -5.79 -1.75
CA ALA A 63 -8.99 -6.59 -0.84
C ALA A 63 -8.12 -7.52 0.02
N ALA A 64 -7.16 -8.22 -0.59
CA ALA A 64 -6.22 -9.11 0.11
C ALA A 64 -5.38 -8.34 1.14
N LEU A 65 -4.81 -7.19 0.76
CA LEU A 65 -4.03 -6.36 1.69
C LEU A 65 -4.87 -5.88 2.88
N LYS A 66 -6.10 -5.42 2.64
CA LYS A 66 -7.02 -5.02 3.73
C LYS A 66 -7.38 -6.20 4.63
N ALA A 67 -7.60 -7.38 4.06
CA ALA A 67 -7.90 -8.57 4.81
C ALA A 67 -6.71 -8.98 5.69
N ALA A 68 -5.49 -9.01 5.13
CA ALA A 68 -4.27 -9.30 5.86
C ALA A 68 -3.99 -8.29 6.99
N ILE A 69 -4.19 -7.00 6.76
CA ILE A 69 -4.02 -5.95 7.79
C ILE A 69 -5.03 -6.13 8.95
N ASN A 70 -6.26 -6.54 8.65
CA ASN A 70 -7.33 -6.64 9.63
C ASN A 70 -7.49 -8.05 10.24
N GLY A 71 -6.69 -9.03 9.82
CA GLY A 71 -6.87 -10.44 10.20
C GLY A 71 -8.21 -11.01 9.75
N ALA A 72 -8.74 -10.54 8.62
CA ALA A 72 -10.03 -10.95 8.08
C ALA A 72 -9.87 -11.97 6.93
N VAL A 73 -10.92 -12.75 6.67
CA VAL A 73 -10.99 -13.68 5.53
C VAL A 73 -11.67 -13.00 4.35
N PRO A 74 -11.05 -12.92 3.16
CA PRO A 74 -11.70 -12.40 1.96
C PRO A 74 -12.88 -13.26 1.53
N ALA A 75 -13.95 -12.64 1.03
CA ALA A 75 -15.09 -13.37 0.47
C ALA A 75 -14.82 -14.00 -0.92
N ASN A 76 -13.80 -13.50 -1.62
CA ASN A 76 -13.40 -13.97 -2.94
C ASN A 76 -12.19 -14.92 -2.80
N GLN A 77 -12.25 -16.09 -3.45
CA GLN A 77 -11.20 -17.10 -3.34
C GLN A 77 -9.83 -16.60 -3.82
N ILE A 78 -9.77 -15.90 -4.96
CA ILE A 78 -8.51 -15.33 -5.48
C ILE A 78 -7.89 -14.35 -4.47
N ALA A 79 -8.72 -13.53 -3.81
CA ALA A 79 -8.24 -12.65 -2.75
C ALA A 79 -7.78 -13.43 -1.50
N ALA A 80 -8.39 -14.59 -1.19
CA ALA A 80 -7.93 -15.47 -0.12
C ALA A 80 -6.57 -16.11 -0.45
N ASP A 81 -6.38 -16.59 -1.68
CA ASP A 81 -5.11 -17.17 -2.13
C ASP A 81 -3.97 -16.13 -2.11
N LEU A 82 -4.29 -14.86 -2.39
CA LEU A 82 -3.37 -13.73 -2.20
C LEU A 82 -3.03 -13.50 -0.72
N VAL A 83 -3.99 -13.62 0.20
CA VAL A 83 -3.72 -13.55 1.64
C VAL A 83 -2.80 -14.68 2.09
N ASP A 84 -2.99 -15.90 1.58
CA ASP A 84 -2.11 -17.04 1.87
C ASP A 84 -0.69 -16.79 1.34
N SER A 85 -0.56 -16.21 0.14
CA SER A 85 0.73 -15.80 -0.41
C SER A 85 1.44 -14.78 0.49
N LEU A 86 0.71 -13.79 1.00
CA LEU A 86 1.22 -12.81 1.96
C LEU A 86 1.59 -13.46 3.31
N ALA A 87 0.82 -14.45 3.77
CA ALA A 87 1.12 -15.20 4.98
C ALA A 87 2.42 -16.02 4.84
N GLY A 88 2.69 -16.58 3.65
CA GLY A 88 3.97 -17.21 3.33
C GLY A 88 5.15 -16.23 3.45
N VAL A 89 4.99 -15.00 2.93
CA VAL A 89 5.99 -13.94 3.10
C VAL A 89 6.16 -13.56 4.58
N ARG A 90 5.06 -13.43 5.34
CA ARG A 90 5.11 -13.15 6.78
C ARG A 90 5.89 -14.20 7.55
N GLN A 91 5.70 -15.48 7.21
CA GLN A 91 6.40 -16.60 7.83
C GLN A 91 7.90 -16.57 7.49
N PHE A 92 8.24 -16.29 6.23
CA PHE A 92 9.63 -16.10 5.81
C PHE A 92 10.30 -14.93 6.54
N ARG A 93 9.56 -13.83 6.73
CA ARG A 93 9.97 -12.66 7.51
C ARG A 93 9.61 -12.79 8.98
N GLY A 94 9.94 -13.93 9.59
CA GLY A 94 9.77 -14.14 11.04
C GLY A 94 10.59 -13.16 11.90
N ASP A 95 11.60 -12.52 11.31
CA ASP A 95 12.54 -11.57 11.92
C ASP A 95 11.93 -10.21 12.24
N ILE A 96 10.86 -9.79 11.55
CA ILE A 96 10.26 -8.47 11.73
C ILE A 96 9.07 -8.50 12.71
N SER A 97 8.87 -7.39 13.41
CA SER A 97 7.71 -7.22 14.29
C SER A 97 6.40 -7.13 13.51
N ASP A 98 5.29 -7.52 14.14
CA ASP A 98 3.95 -7.42 13.53
C ASP A 98 3.57 -5.98 13.15
N ASN A 99 4.05 -4.99 13.91
CA ASN A 99 3.82 -3.58 13.59
C ASN A 99 4.52 -3.18 12.28
N LEU A 100 5.79 -3.56 12.11
CA LEU A 100 6.54 -3.29 10.87
C LEU A 100 5.94 -4.03 9.68
N TRP A 101 5.52 -5.29 9.88
CA TRP A 101 4.81 -6.05 8.85
C TRP A 101 3.52 -5.33 8.42
N THR A 102 2.70 -4.92 9.39
CA THR A 102 1.43 -4.23 9.14
C THR A 102 1.67 -2.89 8.43
N ASP A 103 2.70 -2.15 8.83
CA ASP A 103 3.06 -0.89 8.18
C ASP A 103 3.55 -1.09 6.74
N GLY A 104 4.29 -2.16 6.46
CA GLY A 104 4.63 -2.57 5.09
C GLY A 104 3.40 -2.83 4.22
N LEU A 105 2.44 -3.61 4.73
CA LEU A 105 1.19 -3.86 4.01
C LEU A 105 0.40 -2.57 3.75
N LYS A 106 0.35 -1.64 4.71
CA LYS A 106 -0.32 -0.34 4.54
C LYS A 106 0.39 0.54 3.51
N VAL A 107 1.72 0.54 3.48
CA VAL A 107 2.51 1.28 2.47
C VAL A 107 2.22 0.75 1.07
N VAL A 108 2.20 -0.58 0.90
CA VAL A 108 1.84 -1.21 -0.39
C VAL A 108 0.39 -0.89 -0.75
N LEU A 109 -0.56 -0.99 0.18
CA LEU A 109 -1.97 -0.62 -0.06
C LEU A 109 -2.11 0.86 -0.47
N ASN A 110 -1.33 1.75 0.15
CA ASN A 110 -1.30 3.15 -0.25
C ASN A 110 -0.77 3.32 -1.69
N SER A 111 0.26 2.56 -2.08
CA SER A 111 0.79 2.53 -3.44
C SER A 111 -0.24 2.03 -4.45
N VAL A 112 -0.98 0.96 -4.12
CA VAL A 112 -2.10 0.43 -4.93
C VAL A 112 -3.12 1.54 -5.23
N HIS A 113 -3.53 2.28 -4.19
CA HIS A 113 -4.46 3.39 -4.33
C HIS A 113 -3.89 4.65 -5.01
N ASN A 114 -2.58 4.74 -5.21
CA ASN A 114 -1.94 5.82 -5.96
C ASN A 114 -1.83 5.49 -7.45
N HIS A 115 -1.71 4.21 -7.80
CA HIS A 115 -1.50 3.75 -9.18
C HIS A 115 -2.76 3.12 -9.81
N SER A 116 -3.83 2.93 -9.04
CA SER A 116 -5.06 2.29 -9.50
C SER A 116 -6.32 3.10 -9.15
N ASN A 117 -7.34 2.96 -9.99
CA ASN A 117 -8.70 3.43 -9.68
C ASN A 117 -9.61 2.32 -9.12
N LEU A 118 -9.07 1.10 -8.94
CA LEU A 118 -9.75 -0.07 -8.37
C LEU A 118 -11.05 -0.48 -9.07
N ARG A 119 -11.24 -0.10 -10.33
CA ARG A 119 -12.31 -0.64 -11.16
C ARG A 119 -12.00 -2.11 -11.52
N PRO A 120 -13.02 -2.95 -11.72
CA PRO A 120 -12.82 -4.33 -12.17
C PRO A 120 -11.91 -4.38 -13.41
N GLY A 121 -10.90 -5.26 -13.38
CA GLY A 121 -9.92 -5.43 -14.44
C GLY A 121 -8.80 -4.37 -14.50
N ASN A 122 -8.79 -3.37 -13.62
CA ASN A 122 -7.68 -2.42 -13.53
C ASN A 122 -6.44 -3.10 -12.95
N ARG A 123 -5.30 -2.93 -13.63
CA ARG A 123 -3.99 -3.49 -13.25
C ARG A 123 -2.91 -2.41 -13.25
N GLY A 124 -3.28 -1.15 -13.02
CA GLY A 124 -2.36 -0.01 -13.03
C GLY A 124 -1.26 -0.14 -11.99
N TYR A 125 -1.60 -0.59 -10.79
CA TYR A 125 -0.60 -0.88 -9.76
C TYR A 125 0.24 -2.11 -10.13
N LEU A 126 -0.40 -3.22 -10.53
CA LEU A 126 0.31 -4.44 -10.91
C LEU A 126 1.28 -4.23 -12.09
N ASN A 127 0.90 -3.45 -13.10
CA ASN A 127 1.76 -3.07 -14.21
C ASN A 127 2.91 -2.17 -13.75
N PHE A 128 2.64 -1.21 -12.85
CA PHE A 128 3.66 -0.35 -12.27
C PHE A 128 4.68 -1.16 -11.47
N ALA A 129 4.25 -1.93 -10.47
CA ALA A 129 5.13 -2.73 -9.63
C ALA A 129 5.85 -3.82 -10.44
N GLY A 130 5.14 -4.45 -11.38
CA GLY A 130 5.68 -5.49 -12.25
C GLY A 130 6.76 -5.00 -13.21
N SER A 131 6.93 -3.70 -13.41
CA SER A 131 8.03 -3.13 -14.20
C SER A 131 9.38 -3.12 -13.47
N PHE A 132 9.36 -3.29 -12.13
CA PHE A 132 10.55 -3.31 -11.28
C PHE A 132 10.89 -4.71 -10.75
N ILE A 133 9.97 -5.66 -10.88
CA ILE A 133 10.12 -7.04 -10.42
C ILE A 133 10.44 -7.91 -11.63
N VAL A 134 11.56 -8.63 -11.60
CA VAL A 134 12.00 -9.53 -12.69
C VAL A 134 11.52 -10.94 -12.41
#